data_AF-A0A919KB88-F1
#
_entry.id   AF-A0A919KB88-F1
#
_cell.length_a   1.000
_cell.length_b   1.000
_cell.length_c   1.000
_cell.angle_alpha   90.00
_cell.angle_beta   90.00
_cell.angle_gamma   90.00
#
_symmetry.space_group_name_H-M   'P 1'
#
loop_
_entity.id
_entity.type
_entity.pdbx_description
1 polymer ?
#
loop_
_entity_poly.entity_id
_entity_poly.type
_entity_poly.pdbx_seq_one_letter_code
_entity_poly.pdbx_strand_id
1 'polypeptide(L)'
;MVAEPVLDISRLSAGLFVEYLGPTESGPDVTMVHAGDAEPLCDRLWHGHPGAISEPVPQHVLVTWVGLEEAVASFAVGFSCDDQGSYRGLGVLSARDFETRRTRILDGKPPTG
;
A
#
# COMPACT_ATOMS: atom_id res chain seq x y z
N MET A 1 18.73 1.07 0.41
CA MET A 1 18.06 0.72 -0.85
C MET A 1 17.31 1.96 -1.30
N VAL A 2 17.57 2.42 -2.53
CA VAL A 2 16.93 3.64 -3.06
C VAL A 2 15.52 3.23 -3.45
N ALA A 3 14.49 3.71 -2.74
CA ALA A 3 13.12 3.55 -3.19
C ALA A 3 13.00 4.19 -4.58
N GLU A 4 12.58 3.39 -5.56
CA GLU A 4 12.26 3.84 -6.92
C GLU A 4 10.99 4.73 -6.90
N PRO A 5 10.73 5.52 -7.96
CA PRO A 5 9.99 6.76 -7.84
C PRO A 5 8.54 6.48 -7.48
N VAL A 6 7.96 7.45 -6.77
CA VAL A 6 6.51 7.64 -6.62
C VAL A 6 5.79 7.16 -7.89
N LEU A 7 4.73 6.37 -7.72
CA LEU A 7 3.94 5.85 -8.82
C LEU A 7 3.45 7.00 -9.70
N ASP A 8 3.68 6.88 -11.00
CA ASP A 8 3.19 7.81 -12.02
C ASP A 8 1.96 7.23 -12.72
N ILE A 9 1.00 8.09 -13.06
CA ILE A 9 -0.24 7.72 -13.76
C ILE A 9 -0.01 6.94 -15.06
N SER A 10 1.08 7.20 -15.78
CA SER A 10 1.42 6.47 -17.01
C SER A 10 1.73 4.98 -16.77
N ARG A 11 2.05 4.61 -15.53
CA ARG A 11 2.35 3.24 -15.11
C ARG A 11 1.18 2.57 -14.37
N LEU A 12 0.07 3.28 -14.18
CA LEU A 12 -1.06 2.79 -13.42
C LEU A 12 -1.68 1.56 -14.09
N SER A 13 -1.63 0.41 -13.41
CA SER A 13 -2.20 -0.84 -13.92
C SER A 13 -2.60 -1.77 -12.79
N ALA A 14 -3.69 -2.53 -12.97
CA ALA A 14 -4.05 -3.62 -12.08
C ALA A 14 -2.91 -4.65 -12.00
N GLY A 15 -2.68 -5.19 -10.80
CA GLY A 15 -1.60 -6.14 -10.52
C GLY A 15 -0.21 -5.53 -10.37
N LEU A 16 -0.07 -4.21 -10.52
CA LEU A 16 1.21 -3.54 -10.25
C LEU A 16 1.53 -3.63 -8.75
N PHE A 17 2.74 -4.09 -8.42
CA PHE A 17 3.22 -4.11 -7.06
C PHE A 17 3.65 -2.71 -6.63
N VAL A 18 3.18 -2.33 -5.45
CA VAL A 18 3.42 -1.02 -4.86
C VAL A 18 3.82 -1.15 -3.40
N GLU A 19 4.39 -0.07 -2.87
CA GLU A 19 4.62 0.13 -1.45
C GLU A 19 3.86 1.35 -0.94
N TYR A 20 3.37 1.28 0.29
CA TYR A 20 2.81 2.45 0.97
C TYR A 20 3.93 3.40 1.39
N LEU A 21 3.91 4.65 0.93
CA LEU A 21 4.91 5.68 1.28
C LEU A 21 4.50 6.56 2.47
N GLY A 22 3.40 6.23 3.14
CA GLY A 22 2.82 7.05 4.20
C GLY A 22 1.77 8.04 3.67
N PRO A 23 1.09 8.75 4.59
CA PRO A 23 0.11 9.75 4.20
C PRO A 23 0.83 10.94 3.53
N THR A 24 0.17 11.54 2.53
CA THR A 24 0.66 12.76 1.86
C THR A 24 0.74 13.96 2.80
N GLU A 25 0.00 13.92 3.91
CA GLU A 25 0.09 14.86 5.01
C GLU A 25 0.72 14.15 6.20
N SER A 26 1.91 14.58 6.60
CA SER A 26 2.73 14.06 7.70
C SER A 26 1.90 13.53 8.88
N GLY A 27 1.61 12.23 8.86
CA GLY A 27 0.81 11.52 9.85
C GLY A 27 1.42 10.16 10.14
N PRO A 28 1.21 9.59 11.34
CA PRO A 28 1.73 8.27 11.70
C PRO A 28 1.12 7.17 10.82
N ASP A 29 1.68 5.94 10.92
CA ASP A 29 1.09 4.72 10.35
C ASP A 29 -0.43 4.68 10.60
N VAL A 30 -1.20 4.29 9.58
CA VAL A 30 -2.66 4.31 9.66
C VAL A 30 -3.13 2.98 10.21
N THR A 31 -3.77 3.00 11.39
CA THR A 31 -4.45 1.83 11.93
C THR A 31 -5.66 1.51 11.05
N MET A 32 -5.69 0.30 10.50
CA MET A 32 -6.64 -0.12 9.48
C MET A 32 -7.71 -1.09 10.01
N VAL A 33 -7.78 -1.30 11.32
CA VAL A 33 -8.72 -2.23 11.93
C VAL A 33 -9.79 -1.47 12.70
N HIS A 34 -11.04 -1.69 12.34
CA HIS A 34 -12.20 -1.20 13.07
C HIS A 34 -12.87 -2.32 13.87
N ALA A 35 -13.62 -1.95 14.92
CA ALA A 35 -14.39 -2.90 15.70
C ALA A 35 -15.43 -3.60 14.81
N GLY A 36 -15.28 -4.91 14.62
CA GLY A 36 -16.18 -5.73 13.80
C GLY A 36 -15.55 -6.31 12.52
N ASP A 37 -14.33 -5.91 12.17
CA ASP A 37 -13.56 -6.56 11.09
C ASP A 37 -13.12 -7.98 11.51
N ALA A 38 -12.95 -8.87 10.54
CA ALA A 38 -12.22 -10.12 10.77
C ALA A 38 -10.78 -9.81 11.19
N GLU A 39 -10.19 -10.59 12.11
CA GLU A 39 -8.83 -10.34 12.60
C GLU A 39 -7.82 -10.38 11.44
N PRO A 40 -7.23 -9.24 11.03
CA PRO A 40 -6.23 -9.22 9.97
C PRO A 40 -4.87 -9.68 10.51
N LEU A 41 -3.96 -10.03 9.61
CA LEU A 41 -2.60 -10.47 10.00
C LEU A 41 -1.76 -9.31 10.54
N CYS A 42 -2.14 -8.07 10.26
CA CYS A 42 -1.59 -6.88 10.88
C CYS A 42 -2.66 -5.82 11.14
N ASP A 43 -2.40 -4.89 12.05
CA ASP A 43 -3.38 -3.88 12.48
C ASP A 43 -3.26 -2.52 11.76
N ARG A 44 -2.25 -2.34 10.90
CA ARG A 44 -1.90 -1.04 10.32
C ARG A 44 -1.17 -1.13 8.98
N LEU A 45 -1.15 -0.01 8.26
CA LEU A 45 -0.29 0.22 7.10
C LEU A 45 1.01 0.90 7.52
N TRP A 46 2.13 0.18 7.40
CA TRP A 46 3.48 0.70 7.65
C TRP A 46 4.06 1.42 6.43
N HIS A 47 4.95 2.39 6.63
CA HIS A 47 5.81 2.80 5.50
C HIS A 47 6.55 1.58 4.91
N GLY A 48 6.51 1.43 3.60
CA GLY A 48 7.02 0.28 2.86
C GLY A 48 6.08 -0.92 2.79
N HIS A 49 4.83 -0.83 3.28
CA HIS A 49 3.86 -1.93 3.25
C HIS A 49 3.65 -2.42 1.82
N PRO A 50 3.82 -3.71 1.51
CA PRO A 50 3.64 -4.21 0.16
C PRO A 50 2.14 -4.36 -0.16
N GLY A 51 1.75 -3.99 -1.38
CA GLY A 51 0.42 -4.18 -1.91
C GLY A 51 0.42 -4.37 -3.42
N ALA A 52 -0.73 -4.74 -3.96
CA ALA A 52 -0.97 -4.83 -5.40
C ALA A 52 -2.19 -3.99 -5.78
N ILE A 53 -2.09 -3.22 -6.86
CA ILE A 53 -3.22 -2.40 -7.36
C ILE A 53 -4.36 -3.34 -7.78
N SER A 54 -5.51 -3.22 -7.14
CA SER A 54 -6.71 -3.98 -7.46
C SER A 54 -7.60 -3.22 -8.43
N GLU A 55 -7.75 -1.91 -8.22
CA GLU A 55 -8.55 -1.03 -9.08
C GLU A 55 -7.74 0.20 -9.53
N PRO A 56 -7.34 0.27 -10.81
CA PRO A 56 -6.49 1.34 -11.35
C PRO A 56 -7.31 2.56 -11.80
N VAL A 57 -8.26 3.03 -11.00
CA VAL A 57 -9.03 4.24 -11.31
C VAL A 57 -8.19 5.48 -10.97
N PRO A 58 -7.84 6.35 -11.93
CA PRO A 58 -6.86 7.41 -11.69
C PRO A 58 -7.19 8.37 -10.53
N GLN A 59 -8.48 8.61 -10.32
CA GLN A 59 -9.00 9.51 -9.28
C GLN A 59 -8.99 8.85 -7.90
N HIS A 60 -8.99 7.52 -7.83
CA HIS A 60 -9.15 6.77 -6.59
C HIS A 60 -8.62 5.33 -6.77
N VAL A 61 -7.29 5.19 -6.73
CA VAL A 61 -6.63 3.89 -6.88
C VAL A 61 -6.85 3.07 -5.62
N LEU A 62 -7.32 1.84 -5.79
CA LEU A 62 -7.41 0.86 -4.71
C LEU A 62 -6.24 -0.13 -4.76
N VAL A 63 -5.75 -0.47 -3.58
CA VAL A 63 -4.64 -1.41 -3.38
C VAL A 63 -5.08 -2.50 -2.43
N THR A 64 -4.88 -3.75 -2.81
CA THR A 64 -4.97 -4.88 -1.90
C THR A 64 -3.65 -4.99 -1.14
N TRP A 65 -3.69 -4.67 0.16
CA TRP A 65 -2.53 -4.65 1.04
C TRP A 65 -2.32 -6.00 1.71
N VAL A 66 -1.07 -6.46 1.73
CA VAL A 66 -0.73 -7.76 2.33
C VAL A 66 -1.06 -7.76 3.83
N GLY A 67 -1.76 -8.79 4.31
CA GLY A 67 -2.14 -8.95 5.71
C GLY A 67 -3.31 -8.07 6.17
N LEU A 68 -3.87 -7.27 5.27
CA LEU A 68 -5.03 -6.39 5.48
C LEU A 68 -6.15 -6.66 4.47
N GLU A 69 -6.07 -7.77 3.71
CA GLU A 69 -6.99 -8.06 2.61
C GLU A 69 -8.46 -8.14 3.06
N GLU A 70 -8.67 -8.59 4.29
CA GLU A 70 -9.99 -8.74 4.92
C GLU A 70 -10.40 -7.51 5.77
N ALA A 71 -9.52 -6.52 5.93
CA ALA A 71 -9.81 -5.32 6.70
C ALA A 71 -10.63 -4.36 5.83
N VAL A 72 -11.90 -4.10 6.18
CA VAL A 72 -12.79 -3.23 5.39
C VAL A 72 -12.21 -1.81 5.27
N ALA A 73 -11.53 -1.32 6.30
CA ALA A 73 -10.91 -0.01 6.26
C ALA A 73 -9.80 0.09 5.20
N SER A 74 -9.15 -1.02 4.82
CA SER A 74 -8.08 -1.03 3.81
C SER A 74 -8.57 -0.53 2.45
N PHE A 75 -9.82 -0.81 2.10
CA PHE A 75 -10.48 -0.35 0.87
C PHE A 75 -10.82 1.14 0.90
N ALA A 76 -10.89 1.76 2.08
CA ALA A 76 -11.17 3.19 2.23
C ALA A 76 -9.91 4.07 2.00
N VAL A 77 -8.72 3.47 1.91
CA VAL A 77 -7.48 4.20 1.60
C VAL A 77 -7.35 4.33 0.09
N GLY A 78 -8.00 5.35 -0.44
CA GLY A 78 -7.84 5.77 -1.83
C GLY A 78 -6.62 6.64 -2.04
N PHE A 79 -5.93 6.42 -3.15
CA PHE A 79 -4.83 7.28 -3.60
C PHE A 79 -5.23 8.05 -4.85
N SER A 80 -5.03 9.36 -4.81
CA SER A 80 -5.21 10.24 -5.97
C SER A 80 -3.85 10.79 -6.41
N CYS A 81 -3.72 11.07 -7.71
CA CYS A 81 -2.53 11.72 -8.22
C CYS A 81 -2.57 13.25 -7.99
N ASP A 82 -1.41 13.87 -7.87
CA ASP A 82 -1.27 15.33 -7.95
C ASP A 82 -1.43 15.83 -9.41
N ASP A 83 -1.36 17.15 -9.61
CA ASP A 83 -1.47 17.78 -10.94
C ASP A 83 -0.38 17.32 -11.94
N GLN A 84 0.67 16.67 -11.46
CA GLN A 84 1.75 16.09 -12.27
C GLN A 84 1.54 14.60 -12.55
N GLY A 85 0.44 14.00 -12.09
CA GLY A 85 0.15 12.59 -12.28
C GLY A 85 0.85 11.66 -11.27
N SER A 86 1.43 12.20 -10.19
CA SER A 86 2.16 11.42 -9.18
C SER A 86 1.27 11.01 -8.00
N TYR A 87 1.23 9.71 -7.67
CA TYR A 87 0.54 9.17 -6.50
C TYR A 87 1.46 9.18 -5.29
N ARG A 88 1.59 10.32 -4.61
CA ARG A 88 2.58 10.56 -3.53
C ARG A 88 2.58 9.55 -2.38
N GLY A 89 1.47 8.86 -2.13
CA GLY A 89 1.37 7.79 -1.12
C GLY A 89 1.77 6.39 -1.61
N LEU A 90 2.14 6.23 -2.89
CA LEU A 90 2.46 4.94 -3.51
C LEU A 90 3.82 4.98 -4.19
N GLY A 91 4.68 4.03 -3.86
CA GLY A 91 5.94 3.75 -4.55
C GLY A 91 5.80 2.50 -5.41
N VAL A 92 6.51 2.43 -6.53
CA VAL A 92 6.55 1.20 -7.34
C VAL A 92 7.49 0.20 -6.68
N LEU A 93 7.03 -1.05 -6.54
CA LEU A 93 7.79 -2.12 -5.91
C LEU A 93 8.16 -3.21 -6.92
N SER A 94 9.38 -3.72 -6.84
CA SER A 94 9.78 -4.88 -7.64
C SER A 94 9.09 -6.15 -7.12
N ALA A 95 8.85 -7.14 -8.00
CA ALA A 95 8.26 -8.42 -7.58
C ALA A 95 9.08 -9.13 -6.49
N ARG A 96 10.41 -9.02 -6.54
CA ARG A 96 11.32 -9.59 -5.54
C ARG A 96 11.14 -8.93 -4.18
N ASP A 97 11.08 -7.60 -4.15
CA ASP A 97 10.92 -6.85 -2.90
C ASP A 97 9.51 -7.05 -2.33
N PHE A 98 8.50 -7.11 -3.21
CA PHE A 98 7.13 -7.46 -2.83
C PHE A 98 7.08 -8.79 -2.07
N GLU A 99 7.60 -9.88 -2.64
CA GLU A 99 7.57 -11.20 -1.99
C GLU A 99 8.40 -11.23 -0.69
N THR A 100 9.52 -10.52 -0.66
CA THR A 100 10.36 -10.40 0.54
C THR A 100 9.59 -9.74 1.68
N ARG A 101 8.94 -8.60 1.41
CA ARG A 101 8.18 -7.86 2.41
C ARG A 101 6.89 -8.58 2.77
N ARG A 102 6.23 -9.22 1.80
CA ARG A 102 5.03 -10.06 2.03
C ARG A 102 5.32 -11.16 3.03
N THR A 103 6.41 -11.90 2.85
CA THR A 103 6.82 -12.96 3.79
C THR A 103 6.99 -12.41 5.21
N ARG A 104 7.55 -11.21 5.36
CA ARG A 104 7.70 -10.57 6.68
C ARG A 104 6.37 -10.23 7.33
N ILE A 105 5.40 -9.69 6.58
CA ILE A 105 4.05 -9.42 7.11
C ILE A 105 3.38 -10.71 7.57
N LEU A 106 3.47 -11.77 6.75
CA LEU A 106 2.91 -13.09 7.10
C LEU A 106 3.57 -13.70 8.35
N ASP A 107 4.83 -13.36 8.61
CA ASP A 107 5.57 -13.70 9.84
C ASP A 107 5.23 -12.79 11.04
N GLY A 108 4.31 -11.82 10.90
CA GLY A 108 3.95 -10.84 11.93
C GLY A 108 5.03 -9.78 12.17
N LYS A 109 5.89 -9.50 11.18
CA LYS A 109 6.99 -8.53 11.26
C LYS A 109 6.70 -7.32 10.36
N PRO A 110 7.24 -6.13 10.69
CA PRO A 110 7.16 -4.97 9.80
C PRO A 110 7.80 -5.24 8.42
N PRO A 111 7.34 -4.57 7.35
CA PRO A 111 7.74 -4.86 5.98
C PRO A 111 9.22 -4.56 5.73
N THR A 112 9.75 -3.52 6.39
CA THR A 112 11.18 -3.19 6.41
C THR A 112 11.76 -3.48 7.79
N GLY A 113 13.04 -3.88 7.84
CA GLY A 113 13.78 -4.16 9.07
C GLY A 113 15.12 -3.45 9.08
#